data_AF-A0AAI9T462-F1
#
_entry.id   AF-A0AAI9T462-F1
#
_cell.length_a   1.000
_cell.length_b   1.000
_cell.length_c   1.000
_cell.angle_alpha   90.00
_cell.angle_beta   90.00
_cell.angle_gamma   90.00
#
_symmetry.space_group_name_H-M   'P 1'
#
loop_
_entity.id
_entity.type
_entity.pdbx_description
1 polymer ?
#
loop_
_entity_poly.entity_id
_entity_poly.type
_entity_poly.pdbx_seq_one_letter_code
_entity_poly.pdbx_strand_id
1 'polypeptide(L)'
;MINLFAGSAAIGLRLMFNDKVDEVILNDINSDLMTFWNDVKTNNIINKYPKFNSVEEAKNIYNSLPKFGKKGWETLFQNRLGWSGRENTTFSITRYELKYYDCLERVK
;
A
#
# COMPACT_ATOMS: atom_id res chain seq x y z
N MET A 1 -20.76 8.28 -5.54
CA MET A 1 -20.09 9.20 -4.57
C MET A 1 -18.80 9.71 -5.18
N ILE A 2 -18.45 10.98 -4.96
CA ILE A 2 -17.14 11.54 -5.32
C ILE A 2 -16.35 11.78 -4.02
N ASN A 3 -15.14 11.24 -3.92
CA ASN A 3 -14.22 11.48 -2.80
C ASN A 3 -12.95 12.19 -3.31
N LEU A 4 -12.83 13.49 -3.01
CA LEU A 4 -11.74 14.35 -3.51
C LEU A 4 -10.43 14.21 -2.72
N PHE A 5 -10.48 13.60 -1.55
CA PHE A 5 -9.35 13.34 -0.65
C PHE A 5 -9.45 11.88 -0.21
N ALA A 6 -9.22 10.98 -1.16
CA ALA A 6 -9.49 9.57 -0.98
C ALA A 6 -8.73 8.97 0.21
N GLY A 7 -7.45 9.30 0.38
CA GLY A 7 -6.59 8.65 1.36
C GLY A 7 -6.73 7.12 1.26
N SER A 8 -7.09 6.47 2.38
CA SER A 8 -7.35 5.02 2.42
C SER A 8 -8.65 4.56 1.76
N ALA A 9 -9.43 5.48 1.19
CA ALA A 9 -10.75 5.26 0.59
C ALA A 9 -11.80 4.64 1.53
N ALA A 10 -11.56 4.62 2.84
CA ALA A 10 -12.36 3.87 3.82
C ALA A 10 -13.86 4.20 3.74
N ILE A 11 -14.22 5.48 3.66
CA ILE A 11 -15.63 5.89 3.57
C ILE A 11 -16.28 5.47 2.24
N GLY A 12 -15.55 5.58 1.13
CA GLY A 12 -16.03 5.19 -0.19
C GLY A 12 -16.29 3.68 -0.25
N LEU A 13 -15.31 2.88 0.17
CA LEU A 13 -15.43 1.42 0.23
C LEU A 13 -16.55 0.98 1.17
N ARG A 14 -16.69 1.63 2.35
CA ARG A 14 -17.77 1.33 3.29
C ARG A 14 -19.15 1.56 2.65
N LEU A 15 -19.34 2.67 1.93
CA LEU A 15 -20.62 2.95 1.30
C LEU A 15 -20.90 1.98 0.16
N MET A 16 -19.89 1.65 -0.65
CA MET A 16 -20.00 0.69 -1.74
C MET A 16 -20.37 -0.71 -1.22
N PHE A 17 -19.67 -1.23 -0.20
CA PHE A 17 -19.94 -2.58 0.35
C PHE A 17 -21.23 -2.70 1.17
N ASN A 18 -21.90 -1.59 1.47
CA ASN A 18 -23.21 -1.59 2.12
C ASN A 18 -24.34 -1.20 1.15
N ASP A 19 -24.09 -1.28 -0.16
CA ASP A 19 -25.03 -0.97 -1.23
C ASP A 19 -25.69 0.42 -1.06
N LYS A 20 -24.94 1.38 -0.48
CA LYS A 20 -25.40 2.77 -0.29
C LYS A 20 -25.11 3.65 -1.50
N VAL A 21 -24.20 3.20 -2.37
CA VAL A 21 -23.81 3.88 -3.61
C VAL A 21 -23.45 2.84 -4.66
N ASP A 22 -23.82 3.08 -5.91
CA ASP A 22 -23.52 2.18 -7.02
C ASP A 22 -22.06 2.32 -7.49
N GLU A 23 -21.50 3.52 -7.38
CA GLU A 23 -20.15 3.84 -7.82
C GLU A 23 -19.45 4.82 -6.86
N VAL A 24 -18.14 4.65 -6.72
CA VAL A 24 -17.25 5.58 -6.03
C VAL A 24 -16.18 6.07 -6.99
N ILE A 25 -16.09 7.39 -7.15
CA ILE A 25 -15.03 8.07 -7.88
C ILE A 25 -14.03 8.59 -6.84
N LEU A 26 -12.80 8.06 -6.89
CA LEU A 26 -11.71 8.44 -6.00
C LEU A 26 -10.79 9.44 -6.69
N ASN A 27 -10.42 10.49 -5.95
CA ASN A 27 -9.37 11.42 -6.33
C ASN A 27 -8.52 11.74 -5.10
N ASP A 28 -7.24 12.01 -5.33
CA ASP A 28 -6.31 12.45 -4.30
C ASP A 28 -5.17 13.23 -4.97
N ILE A 29 -4.57 14.17 -4.23
CA ILE A 29 -3.40 14.90 -4.72
C ILE A 29 -2.16 14.00 -4.78
N ASN A 30 -2.13 12.93 -3.97
CA ASN A 30 -1.06 11.96 -3.99
C ASN A 30 -1.17 11.04 -5.21
N SER A 31 -0.29 11.24 -6.20
CA SER A 31 -0.24 10.46 -7.43
C SER A 31 0.20 9.01 -7.23
N ASP A 32 0.99 8.71 -6.19
CA ASP A 32 1.41 7.34 -5.86
C ASP A 32 0.22 6.55 -5.30
N LEU A 33 -0.57 7.19 -4.42
CA LEU A 33 -1.82 6.63 -3.92
C LEU A 33 -2.83 6.41 -5.04
N MET A 34 -2.95 7.37 -5.96
CA MET A 34 -3.85 7.19 -7.11
C MET A 34 -3.37 6.07 -8.05
N THR A 35 -2.06 5.92 -8.23
CA THR A 35 -1.49 4.80 -8.98
C THR A 35 -1.83 3.46 -8.30
N PHE A 36 -1.69 3.39 -6.97
CA PHE A 36 -2.08 2.21 -6.19
C PHE A 36 -3.55 1.85 -6.42
N TRP A 37 -4.48 2.79 -6.28
CA TRP A 37 -5.91 2.52 -6.51
C TRP A 37 -6.20 2.06 -7.95
N ASN A 38 -5.51 2.63 -8.93
CA ASN A 38 -5.63 2.18 -10.32
C ASN A 38 -5.10 0.76 -10.51
N ASP A 39 -3.98 0.41 -9.88
CA ASP A 39 -3.41 -0.94 -9.91
C ASP A 39 -4.31 -1.95 -9.19
N VAL A 40 -4.95 -1.57 -8.09
CA VAL A 40 -5.99 -2.39 -7.44
C VAL A 40 -7.11 -2.69 -8.42
N LYS A 41 -7.64 -1.66 -9.10
CA LYS A 41 -8.74 -1.81 -10.06
C LYS A 41 -8.37 -2.62 -11.30
N THR A 42 -7.20 -2.38 -11.88
CA THR A 42 -6.81 -2.92 -13.21
C THR A 42 -6.02 -4.22 -13.12
N ASN A 43 -5.10 -4.33 -12.17
CA ASN A 43 -4.15 -5.44 -12.04
C ASN A 43 -4.57 -6.45 -10.96
N ASN A 44 -5.61 -6.11 -10.19
CA ASN A 44 -6.17 -6.91 -9.09
C ASN A 44 -5.11 -7.31 -8.06
N ILE A 45 -4.24 -6.36 -7.69
CA ILE A 45 -3.08 -6.60 -6.83
C ILE A 45 -3.48 -7.13 -5.45
N ILE A 46 -4.66 -6.76 -4.93
CA ILE A 46 -5.15 -7.24 -3.63
C ILE A 46 -5.37 -8.76 -3.65
N ASN A 47 -6.00 -9.29 -4.70
CA ASN A 47 -6.25 -10.73 -4.81
C ASN A 47 -4.96 -11.53 -5.02
N LYS A 48 -3.89 -10.87 -5.48
CA LYS A 48 -2.57 -11.45 -5.66
C LYS A 48 -1.65 -11.18 -4.46
N TYR A 49 -2.12 -10.44 -3.44
CA TYR A 49 -1.28 -10.03 -2.32
C TYR A 49 -0.85 -11.26 -1.52
N PRO A 50 0.45 -11.61 -1.55
CA PRO A 50 0.92 -12.77 -0.84
C PRO A 50 1.06 -12.43 0.65
N LYS A 51 0.67 -13.39 1.49
CA LYS A 51 0.98 -13.31 2.92
C LYS A 51 2.48 -13.55 3.09
N PHE A 52 3.09 -12.83 4.03
CA PHE A 52 4.48 -13.00 4.43
C PHE A 52 4.59 -12.86 5.95
N ASN A 53 5.55 -13.56 6.54
CA ASN A 53 5.78 -13.60 7.98
C ASN A 53 7.06 -12.86 8.38
N SER A 54 7.85 -12.40 7.41
CA SER A 54 9.06 -11.60 7.66
C SER A 54 9.26 -10.51 6.61
N VAL A 55 10.05 -9.49 6.99
CA VAL A 55 10.47 -8.42 6.08
C VAL A 55 11.30 -8.97 4.91
N GLU A 56 12.09 -10.00 5.16
CA GLU A 56 12.95 -10.61 4.14
C GLU A 56 12.14 -11.40 3.11
N GLU A 57 11.14 -12.16 3.57
CA GLU A 57 10.16 -12.82 2.69
C GLU A 57 9.41 -11.80 1.84
N ALA A 58 8.96 -10.70 2.45
CA ALA A 58 8.30 -9.60 1.76
C ALA A 58 9.18 -8.97 0.66
N LYS A 59 10.49 -8.80 0.90
CA LYS A 59 11.45 -8.30 -0.10
C LYS A 59 11.64 -9.27 -1.25
N ASN A 60 11.78 -10.56 -0.97
CA ASN A 60 11.95 -11.59 -1.99
C ASN A 60 10.73 -11.65 -2.91
N ILE A 61 9.54 -11.60 -2.31
CA ILE A 61 8.29 -11.48 -3.04
C ILE A 61 8.31 -10.22 -3.91
N TYR A 62 8.58 -9.05 -3.33
CA TYR A 62 8.59 -7.79 -4.06
C TYR A 62 9.54 -7.82 -5.28
N ASN A 63 10.74 -8.36 -5.11
CA ASN A 63 11.74 -8.50 -6.17
C ASN A 63 11.29 -9.48 -7.28
N SER A 64 10.39 -10.42 -6.98
CA SER A 64 9.83 -11.37 -7.94
C SER A 64 8.61 -10.84 -8.70
N LEU A 65 8.06 -9.69 -8.30
CA LEU A 65 6.84 -9.15 -8.90
C LEU A 65 7.09 -8.65 -10.34
N PRO A 66 6.10 -8.82 -11.23
CA PRO A 66 6.19 -8.30 -12.59
C PRO A 66 6.34 -6.77 -12.61
N LYS A 67 6.96 -6.23 -13.67
CA LYS A 67 7.17 -4.78 -13.85
C LYS A 67 5.88 -3.97 -13.88
N PHE A 68 4.78 -4.54 -14.37
CA PHE A 68 3.47 -3.89 -14.40
C PHE A 68 2.81 -3.92 -13.01
N GLY A 69 2.23 -2.79 -12.61
CA GLY A 69 1.66 -2.61 -11.27
C GLY A 69 2.69 -2.54 -10.14
N LYS A 70 4.00 -2.54 -10.48
CA LYS A 70 5.10 -2.51 -9.50
C LYS A 70 4.98 -1.32 -8.55
N LYS A 71 4.50 -0.17 -9.02
CA LYS A 71 4.34 1.02 -8.20
C LYS A 71 3.22 0.87 -7.16
N GLY A 72 2.06 0.29 -7.52
CA GLY A 72 1.04 -0.07 -6.53
C GLY A 72 1.56 -1.04 -5.47
N TRP A 73 2.37 -2.03 -5.89
CA TRP A 73 3.05 -2.91 -4.93
C TRP A 73 4.03 -2.14 -4.03
N GLU A 74 4.87 -1.26 -4.57
CA GLU A 74 5.77 -0.40 -3.78
C GLU A 74 5.02 0.39 -2.72
N THR A 75 3.93 1.06 -3.09
CA THR A 75 3.08 1.82 -2.16
C THR A 75 2.55 0.92 -1.05
N LEU A 76 2.06 -0.28 -1.37
CA LEU A 76 1.53 -1.22 -0.40
C LEU A 76 2.60 -1.75 0.57
N PHE A 77 3.77 -2.16 0.06
CA PHE A 77 4.88 -2.65 0.89
C PHE A 77 5.46 -1.53 1.76
N GLN A 78 5.59 -0.30 1.25
CA GLN A 78 5.99 0.86 2.05
C GLN A 78 5.01 1.13 3.19
N ASN A 79 3.71 1.10 2.91
CA ASN A 79 2.71 1.34 3.95
C ASN A 79 2.71 0.24 5.02
N ARG A 80 2.97 -1.02 4.66
CA ARG A 80 2.95 -2.15 5.61
C ARG A 80 4.24 -2.36 6.39
N LEU A 81 5.39 -2.11 5.76
CA LEU A 81 6.72 -2.35 6.35
C LEU A 81 7.41 -1.07 6.81
N GLY A 82 6.95 0.09 6.34
CA GLY A 82 7.48 1.38 6.72
C GLY A 82 7.11 1.77 8.15
N TRP A 83 7.84 2.76 8.68
CA TRP A 83 7.63 3.23 10.04
C TRP A 83 6.23 3.87 10.19
N SER A 84 5.40 3.23 11.02
CA SER A 84 4.02 3.65 11.32
C SER A 84 3.14 3.86 10.07
N GLY A 85 3.44 3.17 8.97
CA GLY A 85 2.73 3.33 7.70
C GLY A 85 2.81 4.71 7.06
N ARG A 86 3.83 5.51 7.43
CA ARG A 86 4.09 6.80 6.79
C ARG A 86 4.62 6.60 5.38
N GLU A 87 4.01 7.29 4.44
CA GLU A 87 4.50 7.42 3.07
C GLU A 87 5.72 8.34 3.08
N ASN A 88 6.93 7.77 2.95
CA ASN A 88 8.15 8.53 2.66
C ASN A 88 8.49 8.28 1.19
N THR A 89 8.66 9.36 0.43
CA THR A 89 8.76 9.43 -1.04
C THR A 89 9.96 8.73 -1.69
N THR A 90 10.67 7.85 -0.98
CA THR A 90 11.81 7.11 -1.56
C THR A 90 11.83 5.66 -1.06
N PHE A 91 11.49 4.71 -1.93
CA PHE A 91 11.80 3.30 -1.72
C PHE A 91 13.29 3.05 -1.98
N SER A 92 14.12 3.39 -1.01
CA SER A 92 15.48 2.86 -0.94
C SER A 92 15.50 1.73 0.08
N ILE A 93 15.66 0.49 -0.38
CA ILE A 93 16.03 -0.66 0.48
C ILE A 93 17.51 -0.50 0.89
N THR A 94 17.94 0.68 1.35
CA THR A 94 19.34 0.94 1.71
C THR A 94 19.54 1.88 2.90
N ARG A 95 18.52 2.19 3.72
CA ARG A 95 18.81 2.87 5.00
C ARG A 95 17.89 2.61 6.19
N TYR A 96 16.71 2.03 5.99
CA TYR A 96 15.77 1.77 7.09
C TYR A 96 15.88 0.38 7.74
N GLU A 97 16.76 -0.49 7.24
CA GLU A 97 17.04 -1.79 7.86
C GLU A 97 17.55 -1.70 9.30
N LEU A 98 18.05 -0.53 9.75
CA LEU A 98 18.63 -0.39 11.09
C LEU A 98 17.72 0.25 12.14
N LYS A 99 16.59 0.89 11.79
CA LYS A 99 15.71 1.52 12.81
C LYS A 99 14.54 0.64 13.27
N TYR A 100 14.09 -0.32 12.46
CA TYR A 100 12.97 -1.19 12.85
C TYR A 100 13.38 -2.23 13.90
N TYR A 101 14.63 -2.71 13.85
CA TYR A 101 15.20 -3.57 14.92
C TYR A 101 15.35 -2.81 16.25
N ASP A 102 15.78 -1.55 16.22
CA ASP A 102 15.86 -0.67 17.41
C ASP A 102 14.51 -0.47 18.12
N CYS A 103 13.39 -0.56 17.39
CA CYS A 103 12.05 -0.37 17.96
C CYS A 103 11.54 -1.63 18.66
N LEU A 104 11.89 -2.82 18.15
CA LEU A 104 11.48 -4.11 18.72
C LEU A 104 12.39 -4.54 19.88
N GLU A 105 13.66 -4.14 19.89
CA GLU A 105 14.57 -4.41 21.02
C GLU A 105 14.32 -3.52 22.24
N ARG A 106 13.68 -2.35 22.08
CA ARG A 106 13.29 -1.47 23.20
C ARG A 106 12.04 -1.92 23.97
N VAL A 107 11.38 -3.00 23.54
CA VAL A 107 10.18 -3.56 24.17
C VAL A 107 10.47 -4.91 24.84
N LYS A 108 11.74 -5.16 25.20
CA LYS A 108 12.13 -6.26 26.09
C LYS A 108 12.45 -5.75 27.49
#